data_AF-A0A316FV38-F1
#
_entry.id   AF-A0A316FV38-F1
#
_cell.length_a   1.000
_cell.length_b   1.000
_cell.length_c   1.000
_cell.angle_alpha   90.00
_cell.angle_beta   90.00
_cell.angle_gamma   90.00
#
_symmetry.space_group_name_H-M   'P 1'
#
loop_
_entity.id
_entity.type
_entity.pdbx_description
1 polymer ?
#
loop_
_entity_poly.entity_id
_entity_poly.type
_entity_poly.pdbx_seq_one_letter_code
_entity_poly.pdbx_strand_id
1 'polypeptide(L)'
;MATTARHHVTQLEQVEAPGSMITHTAARLLAALRIGTGFVFLWAFLDKTFGLGYATPAAKAWINGGSPTKGFLSGVAVGPFESFFHTIAGAVWADWLFMLGLLGVGVALILGIGLRIAAVAAGLMMAFMWVAEWPLAQETSAGEATRSSNPLVDYHVVYGVTAAVLALTYAGHTWGLGRWWAKLPIVQKNRWLI
;
A
#
# COMPACT_ATOMS: atom_id res chain seq x y z
N MET A 1 33.16 -47.45 43.62
CA MET A 1 31.90 -46.76 43.35
C MET A 1 32.26 -45.32 43.00
N ALA A 2 32.38 -44.99 41.72
CA ALA A 2 32.83 -43.68 41.24
C ALA A 2 31.63 -42.92 40.67
N THR A 3 31.19 -41.88 41.37
CA THR A 3 30.10 -40.99 40.94
C THR A 3 30.64 -39.94 39.98
N THR A 4 30.33 -40.09 38.70
CA THR A 4 30.59 -39.11 37.65
C THR A 4 29.63 -37.92 37.83
N ALA A 5 30.16 -36.76 38.24
CA ALA A 5 29.40 -35.52 38.25
C ALA A 5 29.14 -35.08 36.80
N ARG A 6 27.88 -35.14 36.35
CA ARG A 6 27.46 -34.50 35.10
C ARG A 6 27.45 -33.00 35.32
N HIS A 7 28.44 -32.30 34.77
CA HIS A 7 28.37 -30.86 34.61
C HIS A 7 27.20 -30.55 33.67
N HIS A 8 26.12 -30.00 34.24
CA HIS A 8 25.15 -29.23 33.47
C HIS A 8 25.90 -28.04 32.90
N VAL A 9 26.29 -28.13 31.63
CA VAL A 9 26.69 -26.97 30.84
C VAL A 9 25.46 -26.09 30.80
N THR A 10 25.45 -25.03 31.61
CA THR A 10 24.55 -23.89 31.46
C THR A 10 24.63 -23.47 30.00
N GLN A 11 23.53 -23.69 29.29
CA GLN A 11 23.27 -23.18 27.96
C GLN A 11 23.67 -21.71 27.97
N LEU A 12 24.84 -21.40 27.43
CA LEU A 12 25.33 -20.03 27.30
C LEU A 12 24.21 -19.27 26.60
N GLU A 13 23.78 -18.20 27.24
CA GLU A 13 22.80 -17.25 26.74
C GLU A 13 22.99 -17.10 25.23
N GLN A 14 21.99 -17.53 24.47
CA GLN A 14 22.03 -17.48 23.02
C GLN A 14 21.91 -16.00 22.67
N VAL A 15 23.03 -15.28 22.71
CA VAL A 15 23.12 -13.88 22.34
C VAL A 15 22.65 -13.81 20.90
N GLU A 16 21.42 -13.33 20.74
CA GLU A 16 20.81 -13.13 19.44
C GLU A 16 21.77 -12.26 18.64
N ALA A 17 22.31 -12.81 17.55
CA ALA A 17 23.32 -12.13 16.73
C ALA A 17 22.84 -10.70 16.47
N PRO A 18 23.71 -9.66 16.56
CA PRO A 18 23.30 -8.28 16.41
C PRO A 18 22.40 -8.16 15.17
N GLY A 19 21.13 -7.83 15.41
CA GLY A 19 20.06 -7.94 14.42
C GLY A 19 20.46 -7.30 13.09
N SER A 20 19.98 -7.88 11.98
CA SER A 20 20.42 -7.50 10.64
C SER A 20 20.33 -5.99 10.42
N MET A 21 21.48 -5.31 10.46
CA MET A 21 21.53 -3.89 10.15
C MET A 21 21.27 -3.71 8.66
N ILE A 22 20.24 -2.92 8.32
CA ILE A 22 20.00 -2.54 6.92
C ILE A 22 21.22 -1.75 6.43
N THR A 23 21.87 -2.24 5.37
CA THR A 23 23.01 -1.56 4.77
C THR A 23 22.61 -0.18 4.23
N HIS A 24 23.55 0.76 4.14
CA HIS A 24 23.25 2.08 3.56
C HIS A 24 22.68 1.99 2.13
N THR A 25 23.15 1.03 1.34
CA THR A 25 22.64 0.78 -0.01
C THR A 25 21.20 0.29 0.02
N ALA A 26 20.88 -0.71 0.86
CA ALA A 26 19.51 -1.19 1.02
C ALA A 26 18.57 -0.09 1.52
N ALA A 27 19.02 0.75 2.46
CA ALA A 27 18.24 1.88 2.97
C ALA A 27 17.94 2.93 1.88
N ARG A 28 18.88 3.19 0.97
CA ARG A 28 18.67 4.09 -0.18
C ARG A 28 17.71 3.49 -1.21
N LEU A 29 17.82 2.20 -1.49
CA LEU A 29 16.89 1.51 -2.39
C LEU A 29 15.47 1.47 -1.82
N LEU A 30 15.32 1.23 -0.51
CA LEU A 30 14.04 1.33 0.17
C LEU A 30 13.46 2.74 0.11
N ALA A 31 14.28 3.78 0.22
CA ALA A 31 13.82 5.16 0.05
C ALA A 31 13.37 5.44 -1.40
N ALA A 32 14.11 4.95 -2.40
CA ALA A 32 13.70 5.06 -3.80
C ALA A 32 12.39 4.33 -4.07
N LEU A 33 12.24 3.09 -3.56
CA LEU A 33 11.00 2.32 -3.65
C LEU A 33 9.84 3.04 -2.95
N ARG A 34 10.08 3.64 -1.78
CA ARG A 34 9.10 4.44 -1.03
C ARG A 34 8.59 5.62 -1.85
N ILE A 35 9.52 6.41 -2.41
CA ILE A 35 9.21 7.61 -3.18
C ILE A 35 8.51 7.22 -4.49
N GLY A 36 9.03 6.21 -5.20
CA GLY A 36 8.43 5.72 -6.44
C GLY A 36 7.01 5.18 -6.22
N THR A 37 6.79 4.37 -5.19
CA THR A 37 5.45 3.87 -4.83
C THR A 37 4.54 5.04 -4.45
N GLY A 38 4.98 5.96 -3.60
CA GLY A 38 4.20 7.15 -3.24
C GLY A 38 3.84 8.01 -4.46
N PHE A 39 4.74 8.11 -5.43
CA PHE A 39 4.49 8.81 -6.68
C PHE A 39 3.40 8.13 -7.53
N VAL A 40 3.30 6.80 -7.55
CA VAL A 40 2.19 6.09 -8.23
C VAL A 40 0.83 6.54 -7.68
N PHE A 41 0.67 6.55 -6.34
CA PHE A 41 -0.57 6.97 -5.69
C PHE A 41 -0.84 8.47 -5.90
N LEU A 42 0.17 9.32 -5.69
CA LEU A 42 0.00 10.76 -5.83
C LEU A 42 -0.27 11.16 -7.28
N TRP A 43 0.35 10.51 -8.24
CA TRP A 43 0.11 10.75 -9.66
C TRP A 43 -1.33 10.40 -10.05
N ALA A 44 -1.83 9.24 -9.59
CA ALA A 44 -3.23 8.86 -9.81
C ALA A 44 -4.19 9.91 -9.22
N PHE A 45 -3.89 10.46 -8.03
CA PHE A 45 -4.65 11.57 -7.47
C PHE A 45 -4.59 12.82 -8.35
N LEU A 46 -3.40 13.23 -8.80
CA LEU A 46 -3.23 14.44 -9.62
C LEU A 46 -3.95 14.32 -10.97
N ASP A 47 -3.76 13.21 -11.69
CA ASP A 47 -4.43 12.97 -12.97
C ASP A 47 -5.95 12.90 -12.79
N LYS A 48 -6.48 12.23 -11.76
CA LYS A 48 -7.92 12.20 -11.49
C LYS A 48 -8.48 13.56 -11.07
N THR A 49 -7.72 14.33 -10.30
CA THR A 49 -8.15 15.65 -9.82
C THR A 49 -8.24 16.64 -10.98
N PHE A 50 -7.19 16.74 -11.79
CA PHE A 50 -7.04 17.79 -12.80
C PHE A 50 -7.35 17.33 -14.23
N GLY A 51 -7.41 16.02 -14.49
CA GLY A 51 -7.63 15.45 -15.82
C GLY A 51 -6.49 15.75 -16.78
N LEU A 52 -5.27 15.32 -16.42
CA LEU A 52 -4.03 15.60 -17.18
C LEU A 52 -3.95 14.82 -18.50
N GLY A 53 -4.90 13.93 -18.78
CA GLY A 53 -5.03 13.22 -20.04
C GLY A 53 -4.28 11.89 -20.11
N TYR A 54 -3.74 11.39 -19.00
CA TYR A 54 -3.09 10.07 -18.96
C TYR A 54 -4.14 8.97 -18.86
N ALA A 55 -4.74 8.79 -17.69
CA ALA A 55 -5.87 7.89 -17.50
C ALA A 55 -7.20 8.65 -17.47
N THR A 56 -7.15 9.94 -17.11
CA THR A 56 -8.31 10.78 -16.89
C THR A 56 -8.32 11.93 -17.91
N PRO A 57 -9.23 11.90 -18.91
CA PRO A 57 -9.46 13.05 -19.79
C PRO A 57 -9.92 14.27 -18.99
N ALA A 58 -9.57 15.48 -19.44
CA ALA A 58 -9.96 16.74 -18.78
C ALA A 58 -11.47 16.86 -18.49
N ALA A 59 -12.32 16.39 -19.41
CA ALA A 59 -13.78 16.39 -19.24
C ALA A 59 -14.29 15.48 -18.10
N LYS A 60 -13.46 14.52 -17.65
CA LYS A 60 -13.75 13.60 -16.55
C LYS A 60 -12.95 13.93 -15.28
N ALA A 61 -12.25 15.06 -15.24
CA ALA A 61 -11.54 15.51 -14.05
C ALA A 61 -12.48 15.69 -12.87
N TRP A 62 -12.01 15.39 -11.66
CA TRP A 62 -12.82 15.50 -10.44
C TRP A 62 -13.26 16.94 -10.16
N ILE A 63 -12.37 17.91 -10.39
CA ILE A 63 -12.70 19.34 -10.24
C ILE A 63 -13.77 19.81 -11.23
N ASN A 64 -13.99 19.06 -12.32
CA ASN A 64 -15.03 19.33 -13.32
C ASN A 64 -16.31 18.51 -13.05
N GLY A 65 -16.44 17.92 -11.85
CA GLY A 65 -17.59 17.09 -11.46
C GLY A 65 -17.53 15.65 -11.95
N GLY A 66 -16.41 15.21 -12.53
CA GLY A 66 -16.18 13.80 -12.86
C GLY A 66 -16.07 12.94 -11.61
N SER A 67 -16.37 11.64 -11.74
CA SER A 67 -16.25 10.69 -10.63
C SER A 67 -14.95 9.87 -10.74
N PRO A 68 -14.04 9.95 -9.75
CA PRO A 68 -12.80 9.19 -9.70
C PRO A 68 -12.95 7.67 -9.76
N THR A 69 -14.03 7.12 -9.18
CA THR A 69 -14.23 5.66 -9.06
C THR A 69 -15.15 5.07 -10.11
N LYS A 70 -16.08 5.88 -10.66
CA LYS A 70 -17.14 5.38 -11.55
C LYS A 70 -16.62 4.54 -12.71
N GLY A 71 -15.62 5.04 -13.44
CA GLY A 71 -15.11 4.36 -14.63
C GLY A 71 -14.54 2.97 -14.35
N PHE A 72 -13.88 2.78 -13.20
CA PHE A 72 -13.34 1.48 -12.80
C PHE A 72 -14.46 0.59 -12.25
N LEU A 73 -15.23 1.09 -11.27
CA LEU A 73 -16.22 0.27 -10.56
C LEU A 73 -17.40 -0.15 -11.43
N SER A 74 -17.86 0.68 -12.37
CA SER A 74 -18.90 0.27 -13.32
C SER A 74 -18.38 -0.67 -14.41
N GLY A 75 -17.06 -0.80 -14.56
CA GLY A 75 -16.40 -1.67 -15.53
C GLY A 75 -16.06 -3.04 -14.97
N VAL A 76 -16.26 -3.28 -13.67
CA VAL A 76 -16.11 -4.61 -13.05
C VAL A 76 -17.09 -5.55 -13.75
N ALA A 77 -16.61 -6.65 -14.30
CA ALA A 77 -17.44 -7.60 -15.06
C ALA A 77 -17.14 -9.05 -14.65
N VAL A 78 -16.63 -9.23 -13.43
CA VAL A 78 -16.12 -10.49 -12.90
C VAL A 78 -16.36 -10.57 -11.40
N GLY A 79 -16.42 -11.80 -10.90
CA GLY A 79 -16.39 -12.09 -9.47
C GLY A 79 -17.73 -11.92 -8.75
N PRO A 80 -17.83 -12.40 -7.50
CA PRO A 80 -19.09 -12.49 -6.76
C PRO A 80 -19.64 -11.14 -6.29
N PHE A 81 -18.86 -10.06 -6.40
CA PHE A 81 -19.20 -8.73 -5.88
C PHE A 81 -19.47 -7.69 -6.98
N GLU A 82 -19.61 -8.11 -8.24
CA GLU A 82 -19.83 -7.23 -9.39
C GLU A 82 -20.97 -6.22 -9.13
N SER A 83 -22.17 -6.70 -8.82
CA SER A 83 -23.34 -5.85 -8.57
C SER A 83 -23.15 -4.87 -7.42
N PHE A 84 -22.39 -5.27 -6.39
CA PHE A 84 -22.07 -4.38 -5.27
C PHE A 84 -21.19 -3.22 -5.73
N PHE A 85 -20.13 -3.51 -6.50
CA PHE A 85 -19.24 -2.47 -7.03
C PHE A 85 -19.97 -1.52 -7.98
N HIS A 86 -20.85 -2.04 -8.83
CA HIS A 86 -21.70 -1.21 -9.71
C HIS A 86 -22.60 -0.27 -8.91
N THR A 87 -23.16 -0.74 -7.79
CA THR A 87 -24.06 0.06 -6.94
C THR A 87 -23.33 1.25 -6.30
N ILE A 88 -22.07 1.08 -5.92
CA ILE A 88 -21.27 2.15 -5.29
C ILE A 88 -20.46 2.97 -6.31
N ALA A 89 -20.51 2.62 -7.60
CA ALA A 89 -19.74 3.28 -8.65
C ALA A 89 -20.12 4.77 -8.77
N GLY A 90 -19.19 5.64 -8.40
CA GLY A 90 -19.41 7.09 -8.37
C GLY A 90 -20.33 7.58 -7.26
N ALA A 91 -20.52 6.78 -6.21
CA ALA A 91 -21.06 7.29 -4.97
C ALA A 91 -20.10 8.34 -4.39
N VAL A 92 -20.65 9.48 -3.95
CA VAL A 92 -19.87 10.62 -3.46
C VAL A 92 -18.89 10.21 -2.35
N TRP A 93 -19.35 9.39 -1.40
CA TRP A 93 -18.50 8.93 -0.30
C TRP A 93 -17.35 8.04 -0.79
N ALA A 94 -17.58 7.21 -1.83
CA ALA A 94 -16.57 6.32 -2.38
C ALA A 94 -15.51 7.13 -3.13
N ASP A 95 -15.93 8.14 -3.89
CA ASP A 95 -15.03 9.07 -4.57
C ASP A 95 -14.13 9.82 -3.59
N TRP A 96 -14.70 10.39 -2.53
CA TRP A 96 -13.93 11.07 -1.49
C TRP A 96 -12.97 10.13 -0.76
N LEU A 97 -13.44 8.95 -0.36
CA LEU A 97 -12.60 7.98 0.35
C LEU A 97 -11.42 7.53 -0.51
N PHE A 98 -11.67 7.25 -1.79
CA PHE A 98 -10.64 6.85 -2.73
C PHE A 98 -9.61 7.97 -2.96
N MET A 99 -10.07 9.21 -3.19
CA MET A 99 -9.18 10.34 -3.44
C MET A 99 -8.36 10.74 -2.20
N LEU A 100 -8.97 10.72 -1.01
CA LEU A 100 -8.26 10.95 0.24
C LEU A 100 -7.23 9.85 0.51
N GLY A 101 -7.55 8.60 0.16
CA GLY A 101 -6.61 7.50 0.22
C GLY A 101 -5.42 7.69 -0.72
N LEU A 102 -5.65 8.03 -1.99
CA LEU A 102 -4.56 8.27 -2.97
C LEU A 102 -3.65 9.42 -2.52
N LEU A 103 -4.24 10.56 -2.13
CA LEU A 103 -3.50 11.72 -1.66
C LEU A 103 -2.74 11.41 -0.37
N GLY A 104 -3.42 10.86 0.63
CA GLY A 104 -2.87 10.58 1.95
C GLY A 104 -1.72 9.58 1.88
N VAL A 105 -1.91 8.45 1.19
CA VAL A 105 -0.87 7.43 1.00
C VAL A 105 0.29 8.01 0.18
N GLY A 106 0.01 8.69 -0.93
CA GLY A 106 1.04 9.25 -1.80
C GLY A 106 1.94 10.25 -1.07
N VAL A 107 1.35 11.19 -0.34
CA VAL A 107 2.08 12.19 0.46
C VAL A 107 2.86 11.53 1.60
N ALA A 108 2.23 10.63 2.35
CA ALA A 108 2.87 9.94 3.48
C ALA A 108 4.09 9.13 3.02
N LEU A 109 3.98 8.40 1.92
CA LEU A 109 5.09 7.65 1.33
C LEU A 109 6.18 8.57 0.79
N ILE A 110 5.86 9.62 0.04
CA ILE A 110 6.89 10.53 -0.50
C ILE A 110 7.65 11.21 0.64
N LEU A 111 6.94 11.80 1.60
CA LEU A 111 7.55 12.48 2.73
C LEU A 111 8.20 11.51 3.73
N GLY A 112 7.81 10.24 3.73
CA GLY A 112 8.32 9.24 4.67
C GLY A 112 7.81 9.43 6.09
N ILE A 113 6.55 9.80 6.26
CA ILE A 113 5.89 10.06 7.55
C ILE A 113 4.63 9.21 7.69
N GLY A 114 4.27 8.80 8.92
CA GLY A 114 3.05 8.03 9.15
C GLY A 114 2.98 6.71 8.39
N LEU A 115 4.13 6.04 8.21
CA LEU A 115 4.25 4.93 7.26
C LEU A 115 3.38 3.73 7.62
N ARG A 116 3.12 3.48 8.91
CA ARG A 116 2.22 2.39 9.34
C ARG A 116 0.78 2.66 8.95
N ILE A 117 0.31 3.91 9.12
CA ILE A 117 -1.03 4.31 8.69
C ILE A 117 -1.13 4.23 7.17
N ALA A 118 -0.12 4.76 6.47
CA ALA A 118 -0.04 4.70 5.02
C ALA A 118 -0.06 3.25 4.52
N ALA A 119 0.65 2.33 5.19
CA ALA A 119 0.68 0.92 4.83
C ALA A 119 -0.68 0.24 5.02
N VAL A 120 -1.39 0.51 6.12
CA VAL A 120 -2.76 -0.03 6.31
C VAL A 120 -3.71 0.54 5.27
N ALA A 121 -3.67 1.86 5.04
CA ALA A 121 -4.55 2.51 4.07
C ALA A 121 -4.29 2.02 2.64
N ALA A 122 -3.02 1.96 2.22
CA ALA A 122 -2.64 1.45 0.91
C ALA A 122 -2.97 -0.04 0.77
N GLY A 123 -2.68 -0.84 1.79
CA GLY A 123 -3.00 -2.26 1.82
C GLY A 123 -4.49 -2.53 1.66
N LEU A 124 -5.34 -1.82 2.42
CA LEU A 124 -6.80 -1.94 2.29
C LEU A 124 -7.29 -1.50 0.91
N MET A 125 -6.82 -0.35 0.42
CA MET A 125 -7.20 0.14 -0.92
C MET A 125 -6.82 -0.88 -2.00
N MET A 126 -5.57 -1.34 -2.00
CA MET A 126 -5.08 -2.31 -2.98
C MET A 126 -5.82 -3.64 -2.86
N ALA A 127 -6.12 -4.11 -1.64
CA ALA A 127 -6.92 -5.32 -1.44
C ALA A 127 -8.35 -5.20 -2.01
N PHE A 128 -9.02 -4.06 -1.80
CA PHE A 128 -10.35 -3.85 -2.38
C PHE A 128 -10.32 -3.77 -3.90
N MET A 129 -9.29 -3.14 -4.49
CA MET A 129 -9.13 -3.11 -5.95
C MET A 129 -8.83 -4.49 -6.52
N TRP A 130 -7.99 -5.28 -5.84
CA TRP A 130 -7.75 -6.68 -6.20
C TRP A 130 -9.02 -7.53 -6.15
N VAL A 131 -9.87 -7.34 -5.13
CA VAL A 131 -11.18 -8.01 -5.05
C VAL A 131 -12.12 -7.56 -6.17
N ALA A 132 -12.06 -6.30 -6.58
CA ALA A 132 -12.87 -5.77 -7.68
C ALA A 132 -12.42 -6.32 -9.05
N GLU A 133 -11.11 -6.46 -9.29
CA GLU A 133 -10.60 -7.07 -10.52
C GLU A 133 -10.74 -8.60 -10.54
N TRP A 134 -10.86 -9.22 -9.36
CA TRP A 134 -11.06 -10.66 -9.16
C TRP A 134 -10.20 -11.54 -10.10
N PRO A 135 -8.85 -11.45 -10.03
CA PRO A 135 -7.95 -12.05 -11.02
C PRO A 135 -8.01 -13.59 -11.09
N LEU A 136 -8.68 -14.24 -10.13
CA LEU A 136 -9.00 -15.66 -10.13
C LEU A 136 -9.96 -16.07 -11.27
N ALA A 137 -10.81 -15.15 -11.74
CA ALA A 137 -11.73 -15.43 -12.83
C ALA A 137 -10.98 -15.57 -14.16
N GLN A 138 -11.30 -16.64 -14.89
CA GLN A 138 -10.80 -16.86 -16.26
C GLN A 138 -11.74 -16.28 -17.31
N GLU A 139 -13.02 -16.13 -16.98
CA GLU A 139 -14.06 -15.58 -17.84
C GLU A 139 -14.81 -14.44 -17.14
N THR A 140 -15.25 -13.46 -17.91
CA THR A 140 -16.16 -12.39 -17.47
C THR A 140 -17.58 -12.92 -17.35
N SER A 141 -18.46 -12.14 -16.74
CA SER A 141 -19.90 -12.42 -16.65
C SER A 141 -20.60 -12.53 -18.02
N ALA A 142 -19.95 -12.09 -19.09
CA ALA A 142 -20.40 -12.24 -20.48
C ALA A 142 -19.78 -13.47 -21.20
N GLY A 143 -18.94 -14.26 -20.51
CA GLY A 143 -18.26 -15.43 -21.07
C GLY A 143 -16.99 -15.12 -21.88
N GLU A 144 -16.46 -13.89 -21.79
CA GLU A 144 -15.22 -13.51 -22.47
C GLU A 144 -14.00 -13.79 -21.58
N ALA A 145 -12.87 -14.19 -22.16
CA ALA A 145 -11.65 -14.43 -21.37
C ALA A 145 -11.16 -13.14 -20.68
N THR A 146 -10.92 -13.19 -19.36
CA THR A 146 -10.43 -12.03 -18.57
C THR A 146 -9.01 -11.62 -18.91
N ARG A 147 -8.23 -12.55 -19.48
CA ARG A 147 -6.79 -12.39 -19.75
C ARG A 147 -5.98 -12.02 -18.51
N SER A 148 -6.43 -12.47 -17.33
CA SER A 148 -5.66 -12.38 -16.10
C SER A 148 -4.28 -13.02 -16.29
N SER A 149 -3.22 -12.27 -16.00
CA SER A 149 -1.84 -12.73 -16.18
C SER A 149 -1.37 -13.63 -15.04
N ASN A 150 -1.97 -13.48 -13.86
CA ASN A 150 -1.69 -14.29 -12.67
C ASN A 150 -2.94 -14.31 -11.78
N PRO A 151 -3.40 -15.49 -11.33
CA PRO A 151 -4.65 -15.61 -10.57
C PRO A 151 -4.57 -15.01 -9.15
N LEU A 152 -3.37 -14.74 -8.62
CA LEU A 152 -3.17 -14.34 -7.23
C LEU A 152 -2.39 -13.03 -7.10
N VAL A 153 -1.28 -12.89 -7.82
CA VAL A 153 -0.32 -11.80 -7.60
C VAL A 153 -0.30 -10.87 -8.81
N ASP A 154 -0.85 -9.69 -8.62
CA ASP A 154 -0.79 -8.57 -9.53
C ASP A 154 -0.07 -7.37 -8.89
N TYR A 155 -0.17 -6.20 -9.53
CA TYR A 155 0.41 -4.98 -9.01
C TYR A 155 -0.22 -4.50 -7.70
N HIS A 156 -1.50 -4.78 -7.43
CA HIS A 156 -2.14 -4.43 -6.16
C HIS A 156 -1.51 -5.16 -5.00
N VAL A 157 -1.31 -6.48 -5.13
CA VAL A 157 -0.66 -7.29 -4.10
C VAL A 157 0.77 -6.80 -3.89
N VAL A 158 1.51 -6.57 -4.98
CA VAL A 158 2.90 -6.08 -4.90
C VAL A 158 2.97 -4.71 -4.20
N TYR A 159 2.09 -3.76 -4.53
CA TYR A 159 2.06 -2.45 -3.89
C TYR A 159 1.62 -2.53 -2.42
N GLY A 160 0.65 -3.37 -2.08
CA GLY A 160 0.22 -3.61 -0.69
C GLY A 160 1.36 -4.17 0.16
N VAL A 161 2.05 -5.21 -0.33
CA VAL A 161 3.22 -5.79 0.35
C VAL A 161 4.37 -4.79 0.44
N THR A 162 4.61 -4.01 -0.62
CA THR A 162 5.63 -2.96 -0.63
C THR A 162 5.36 -1.94 0.48
N ALA A 163 4.13 -1.48 0.64
CA ALA A 163 3.78 -0.53 1.69
C ALA A 163 4.05 -1.12 3.10
N ALA A 164 3.73 -2.40 3.32
CA ALA A 164 4.04 -3.08 4.57
C ALA A 164 5.55 -3.18 4.84
N VAL A 165 6.35 -3.58 3.83
CA VAL A 165 7.81 -3.63 3.93
C VAL A 165 8.39 -2.26 4.28
N LEU A 166 7.92 -1.19 3.62
CA LEU A 166 8.40 0.18 3.86
C LEU A 166 8.09 0.66 5.29
N ALA A 167 6.93 0.30 5.84
CA ALA A 167 6.56 0.61 7.21
C ALA A 167 7.39 -0.17 8.24
N LEU A 168 7.63 -1.46 8.00
CA LEU A 168 8.36 -2.34 8.92
C LEU A 168 9.88 -2.10 8.91
N THR A 169 10.42 -1.55 7.81
CA THR A 169 11.86 -1.26 7.66
C THR A 169 12.24 0.18 8.04
N TYR A 170 11.29 0.99 8.53
CA TYR A 170 11.51 2.41 8.83
C TYR A 170 12.10 3.20 7.64
N ALA A 171 11.64 2.88 6.42
CA ALA A 171 12.13 3.49 5.18
C ALA A 171 11.98 5.02 5.15
N GLY A 172 11.16 5.60 6.04
CA GLY A 172 10.97 7.04 6.24
C GLY A 172 12.21 7.80 6.72
N HIS A 173 13.20 7.11 7.28
CA HIS A 173 14.42 7.75 7.79
C HIS A 173 15.41 8.15 6.68
N THR A 174 15.41 7.47 5.55
CA THR A 174 16.32 7.78 4.44
C THR A 174 15.58 8.67 3.43
N TRP A 175 16.15 9.83 3.10
CA TRP A 175 15.54 10.83 2.20
C TRP A 175 14.07 11.15 2.53
N GLY A 176 13.73 11.16 3.81
CA GLY A 176 12.38 11.46 4.30
C GLY A 176 12.41 12.20 5.62
N LEU A 177 11.25 12.65 6.03
CA LEU A 177 11.00 13.40 7.27
C LEU A 177 10.66 12.49 8.45
N GLY A 178 10.77 11.15 8.30
CA GLY A 178 10.38 10.19 9.34
C GLY A 178 11.09 10.41 10.68
N ARG A 179 12.37 10.82 10.67
CA ARG A 179 13.10 11.15 11.90
C ARG A 179 12.53 12.37 12.62
N TRP A 180 12.07 13.37 11.86
CA TRP A 180 11.43 14.56 12.43
C TRP A 180 10.04 14.21 12.93
N TRP A 181 9.26 13.48 12.14
CA TRP A 181 7.92 13.01 12.48
C TRP A 181 7.90 12.20 13.78
N ALA A 182 8.84 11.26 13.93
CA ALA A 182 8.98 10.44 15.12
C ALA A 182 9.21 11.28 16.38
N LYS A 183 9.76 12.49 16.31
CA LYS A 183 10.02 13.36 17.47
C LYS A 183 8.79 14.13 17.96
N LEU A 184 7.69 14.15 17.20
CA LEU A 184 6.49 14.88 17.59
C LEU A 184 5.88 14.28 18.87
N PRO A 185 5.45 15.10 19.85
CA PRO A 185 4.92 14.60 21.12
C PRO A 185 3.73 13.63 20.97
N ILE A 186 2.88 13.85 19.96
CA ILE A 186 1.74 12.97 19.68
C ILE A 186 2.18 11.59 19.16
N VAL A 187 3.25 11.53 18.35
CA VAL A 187 3.80 10.28 17.80
C VAL A 187 4.56 9.51 18.87
N GLN A 188 5.27 10.21 19.75
CA GLN A 188 5.93 9.60 20.92
C GLN A 188 4.91 8.96 21.87
N LYS A 189 3.75 9.63 22.08
CA LYS A 189 2.64 9.07 22.87
C LYS A 189 1.94 7.90 22.15
N ASN A 190 1.89 7.91 20.82
CA ASN A 190 1.21 6.91 20.00
C ASN A 190 2.17 6.32 18.97
N ARG A 191 3.00 5.35 19.37
CA ARG A 191 4.05 4.77 18.51
C ARG A 191 3.54 4.14 17.22
N TRP A 192 2.24 3.84 17.12
CA TRP A 192 1.61 3.38 15.88
C TRP A 192 1.58 4.45 14.78
N LEU A 193 1.71 5.73 15.11
CA LEU A 193 1.70 6.84 14.15
C LEU A 193 3.01 6.97 13.36
N ILE A 194 4.03 6.15 13.60
CA ILE A 194 5.32 6.20 12.89
C ILE A 194 5.16 5.82 11.42
#